data_AF-V4A2I8-F1
#
_entry.id   AF-V4A2I8-F1
#
_cell.length_a   1.000
_cell.length_b   1.000
_cell.length_c   1.000
_cell.angle_alpha   90.00
_cell.angle_beta   90.00
_cell.angle_gamma   90.00
#
_symmetry.space_group_name_H-M   'P 1'
#
loop_
_entity.id
_entity.type
_entity.pdbx_description
1 polymer ?
#
loop_
_entity_poly.entity_id
_entity_poly.type
_entity_poly.pdbx_seq_one_letter_code
_entity_poly.pdbx_strand_id
1 'polypeptide(L)'
;SYTFTHLHNVKLLQTSSYTFTHLPNVKLLQTSSYTFTHLQNVKLLQTSSYTFTHLHNVKLLLTSSYTFTHLHNVKLLLTSSYTFTHLHNVKLLQTSSYTFTHLHNVKL
;
A
#
# COMPACT_ATOMS: atom_id res chain seq x y z
N SER A 1 -11.31 10.70 -12.63
CA SER A 1 -10.28 9.69 -12.38
C SER A 1 -9.20 9.83 -13.43
N TYR A 2 -7.93 9.69 -13.05
CA TYR A 2 -6.81 9.69 -13.99
C TYR A 2 -6.23 8.28 -14.14
N THR A 3 -5.86 7.92 -15.37
CA THR A 3 -5.23 6.63 -15.66
C THR A 3 -3.86 6.87 -16.27
N PHE A 4 -2.83 6.29 -15.69
CA PHE A 4 -1.50 6.26 -16.30
C PHE A 4 -0.94 4.86 -16.23
N THR A 5 -0.22 4.44 -17.26
CA THR A 5 0.42 3.12 -17.26
C THR A 5 1.69 3.14 -16.42
N HIS A 6 2.52 4.18 -16.59
CA HIS A 6 3.80 4.33 -15.92
C HIS A 6 3.95 5.76 -15.41
N LEU A 7 4.28 5.91 -14.14
CA LEU A 7 4.65 7.19 -13.56
C LEU A 7 5.84 6.95 -12.64
N HIS A 8 6.91 7.74 -12.80
CA HIS A 8 8.16 7.53 -12.09
C HIS A 8 8.52 8.75 -11.25
N ASN A 9 9.22 8.53 -10.13
CA ASN A 9 9.87 9.58 -9.34
C ASN A 9 8.90 10.65 -8.81
N VAL A 10 7.78 10.21 -8.24
CA VAL A 10 6.75 11.08 -7.70
C VAL A 10 7.18 11.66 -6.35
N LYS A 11 7.31 12.99 -6.28
CA LYS A 11 7.55 13.69 -5.02
C LYS A 11 6.29 13.80 -4.17
N LEU A 12 5.18 14.20 -4.80
CA LEU A 12 3.89 14.36 -4.17
C LEU A 12 2.82 14.04 -5.20
N LEU A 13 1.84 13.23 -4.81
CA LEU A 13 0.62 13.03 -5.56
C LEU A 13 -0.56 13.06 -4.59
N GLN A 14 -1.45 14.03 -4.76
CA GLN A 14 -2.65 14.21 -3.96
C GLN A 14 -3.86 14.30 -4.89
N THR A 15 -4.78 13.34 -4.79
CA THR A 15 -5.95 13.26 -5.69
C THR A 15 -7.09 12.46 -5.04
N SER A 16 -8.31 12.59 -5.56
CA SER A 16 -9.44 11.78 -5.09
C SER A 16 -9.43 10.35 -5.64
N SER A 17 -9.05 10.16 -6.90
CA SER A 17 -9.04 8.85 -7.55
C SER A 17 -8.07 8.75 -8.73
N TYR A 18 -7.37 7.62 -8.83
CA TYR A 18 -6.59 7.26 -10.01
C TYR A 18 -6.45 5.74 -10.17
N THR A 19 -5.94 5.34 -11.32
CA THR A 19 -5.48 3.98 -11.61
C THR A 19 -4.07 4.04 -12.20
N PHE A 20 -3.10 3.31 -11.63
CA PHE A 20 -1.82 3.08 -12.33
C PHE A 20 -1.41 1.62 -12.39
N THR A 21 -0.69 1.24 -13.44
CA THR A 21 -0.10 -0.09 -13.51
C THR A 21 1.23 -0.14 -12.75
N HIS A 22 2.13 0.83 -12.98
CA HIS A 22 3.45 0.89 -12.37
C HIS A 22 3.78 2.27 -11.83
N LEU A 23 4.10 2.33 -10.54
CA LEU A 23 4.47 3.57 -9.85
C LEU A 23 5.70 3.38 -8.94
N PRO A 24 6.93 3.40 -9.49
CA PRO A 24 8.15 3.36 -8.67
C PRO A 24 8.56 4.74 -8.13
N ASN A 25 9.22 4.71 -6.97
CA ASN A 25 9.90 5.83 -6.32
C ASN A 25 8.93 6.97 -5.94
N VAL A 26 8.16 6.73 -4.89
CA VAL A 26 7.16 7.69 -4.39
C VAL A 26 7.54 8.21 -3.02
N LYS A 27 7.66 9.53 -2.87
CA LYS A 27 7.88 10.13 -1.56
C LYS A 27 6.57 10.23 -0.77
N LEU A 28 5.54 10.82 -1.35
CA LEU A 28 4.25 11.00 -0.69
C LEU A 28 3.10 10.75 -1.66
N LEU A 29 2.19 9.87 -1.25
CA LEU A 29 0.97 9.57 -1.96
C LEU A 29 -0.21 9.68 -1.01
N GLN A 30 -1.15 10.58 -1.30
CA GLN A 30 -2.37 10.78 -0.54
C GLN A 30 -3.59 10.71 -1.45
N THR A 31 -4.53 9.81 -1.17
CA THR A 31 -5.72 9.69 -2.00
C THR A 31 -6.88 8.97 -1.31
N SER A 32 -8.12 9.33 -1.65
CA SER A 32 -9.29 8.62 -1.11
C SER A 32 -9.45 7.21 -1.68
N SER A 33 -9.17 7.02 -2.97
CA SER A 33 -9.39 5.73 -3.63
C SER A 33 -8.39 5.49 -4.74
N TYR A 34 -7.93 4.25 -4.88
CA TYR A 34 -7.13 3.88 -6.04
C TYR A 34 -7.07 2.38 -6.29
N THR A 35 -6.62 2.05 -7.50
CA THR A 35 -6.23 0.71 -7.91
C THR A 35 -4.83 0.76 -8.52
N PHE A 36 -3.93 -0.11 -8.04
CA PHE A 36 -2.62 -0.29 -8.63
C PHE A 36 -2.24 -1.76 -8.81
N THR A 37 -1.44 -2.03 -9.83
CA THR A 37 -0.84 -3.36 -10.01
C THR A 37 0.50 -3.46 -9.26
N HIS A 38 1.39 -2.47 -9.42
CA HIS A 38 2.72 -2.47 -8.80
C HIS A 38 3.14 -1.10 -8.26
N LEU A 39 3.40 -1.06 -6.95
CA LEU A 39 3.93 0.10 -6.25
C LEU A 39 5.25 -0.25 -5.57
N GLN A 40 6.30 0.54 -5.81
CA GLN A 40 7.65 0.25 -5.30
C GLN A 40 8.29 1.49 -4.70
N ASN A 41 9.05 1.28 -3.62
CA ASN A 41 9.89 2.30 -2.96
C ASN A 41 9.07 3.51 -2.52
N VAL A 42 8.18 3.32 -1.54
CA VAL A 42 7.28 4.36 -1.05
C VAL A 42 7.66 4.80 0.36
N LYS A 43 7.84 6.11 0.56
CA LYS A 43 8.10 6.63 1.91
C LYS A 43 6.82 6.76 2.73
N LEU A 44 5.78 7.34 2.16
CA LEU A 44 4.49 7.50 2.82
C LEU A 44 3.34 7.29 1.83
N LEU A 45 2.44 6.39 2.20
CA LEU A 45 1.18 6.15 1.54
C LEU A 45 0.03 6.32 2.54
N GLN A 46 -0.88 7.24 2.25
CA GLN A 46 -2.07 7.48 3.04
C GLN A 46 -3.31 7.39 2.16
N THR A 47 -4.31 6.62 2.60
CA THR A 47 -5.52 6.42 1.83
C THR A 47 -6.71 5.92 2.65
N SER A 48 -7.94 6.16 2.20
CA SER A 48 -9.12 5.56 2.85
C SER A 48 -9.39 4.13 2.35
N SER A 49 -9.31 3.90 1.04
CA SER A 49 -9.66 2.61 0.43
C SER A 49 -8.78 2.29 -0.77
N TYR A 50 -8.41 1.02 -0.93
CA TYR A 50 -7.66 0.60 -2.10
C TYR A 50 -7.70 -0.89 -2.41
N THR A 51 -7.26 -1.20 -3.64
CA THR A 51 -6.92 -2.54 -4.09
C THR A 51 -5.54 -2.51 -4.74
N PHE A 52 -4.63 -3.36 -4.26
CA PHE A 52 -3.31 -3.57 -4.87
C PHE A 52 -3.05 -5.03 -5.16
N THR A 53 -2.28 -5.28 -6.21
CA THR A 53 -1.69 -6.59 -6.43
C THR A 53 -0.34 -6.74 -5.72
N HIS A 54 0.59 -5.79 -5.89
CA HIS A 54 1.94 -5.87 -5.32
C HIS A 54 2.43 -4.53 -4.77
N LEU A 55 2.87 -4.54 -3.51
CA LEU A 55 3.48 -3.39 -2.84
C LEU A 55 4.81 -3.80 -2.19
N HIS A 56 5.88 -3.13 -2.61
CA HIS A 56 7.24 -3.42 -2.15
C HIS A 56 7.93 -2.19 -1.56
N ASN A 57 8.65 -2.40 -0.46
CA ASN A 57 9.52 -1.42 0.19
C ASN A 57 8.75 -0.16 0.60
N VAL A 58 7.95 -0.27 1.65
CA VAL A 58 7.16 0.86 2.17
C VAL A 58 7.57 1.23 3.58
N LYS A 59 7.90 2.50 3.79
CA LYS A 59 8.29 2.97 5.13
C LYS A 59 7.07 3.18 6.04
N LEU A 60 6.01 3.79 5.52
CA LEU A 60 4.78 4.01 6.28
C LEU A 60 3.55 3.86 5.36
N LEU A 61 2.63 3.00 5.80
CA LEU A 61 1.34 2.79 5.18
C LEU A 61 0.23 3.05 6.20
N LEU A 62 -0.65 4.01 5.89
CA LEU A 62 -1.81 4.42 6.69
C LEU A 62 -3.08 4.21 5.87
N THR A 63 -4.03 3.44 6.41
CA THR A 63 -5.27 3.15 5.68
C THR A 63 -6.46 2.79 6.56
N SER A 64 -7.69 2.96 6.06
CA SER A 64 -8.90 2.52 6.77
C SER A 64 -9.29 1.09 6.40
N SER A 65 -9.33 0.76 5.11
CA SER A 65 -9.75 -0.56 4.62
C SER A 65 -8.99 -0.97 3.37
N TYR A 66 -8.67 -2.27 3.23
CA TYR A 66 -7.99 -2.74 2.03
C TYR A 66 -8.04 -4.24 1.73
N THR A 67 -7.71 -4.53 0.47
CA THR A 67 -7.38 -5.88 -0.03
C THR A 67 -6.05 -5.83 -0.78
N PHE A 68 -5.11 -6.69 -0.38
CA PHE A 68 -3.84 -6.91 -1.09
C PHE A 68 -3.63 -8.37 -1.43
N THR A 69 -2.94 -8.60 -2.55
CA THR A 69 -2.38 -9.93 -2.84
C THR A 69 -1.01 -10.11 -2.19
N HIS A 70 -0.07 -9.17 -2.40
CA HIS A 70 1.30 -9.29 -1.88
C HIS A 70 1.83 -7.97 -1.30
N LEU A 71 2.29 -8.03 -0.05
CA LEU A 71 2.96 -6.92 0.63
C LEU A 71 4.31 -7.38 1.18
N HIS A 72 5.38 -6.70 0.74
CA HIS A 72 6.75 -7.02 1.11
C HIS A 72 7.50 -5.81 1.66
N ASN A 73 8.23 -6.03 2.75
CA ASN A 73 9.15 -5.06 3.36
C ASN A 73 8.45 -3.76 3.76
N VAL A 74 7.67 -3.82 4.84
CA VAL A 74 7.00 -2.65 5.41
C VAL A 74 7.54 -2.33 6.80
N LYS A 75 7.95 -1.08 7.02
CA LYS A 75 8.43 -0.67 8.34
C LYS A 75 7.27 -0.42 9.31
N LEU A 76 6.20 0.22 8.88
CA LEU A 76 5.03 0.49 9.71
C LEU A 76 3.77 0.41 8.87
N LEU A 77 2.83 -0.41 9.31
CA LEU A 77 1.50 -0.57 8.74
C LEU A 77 0.45 -0.28 9.82
N LEU A 78 -0.35 0.76 9.61
CA LEU A 78 -1.48 1.12 10.45
C LEU A 78 -2.78 1.00 9.65
N THR A 79 -3.72 0.21 10.16
CA THR A 79 -5.02 0.03 9.50
C THR A 79 -6.17 -0.25 10.44
N SER A 80 -7.41 0.02 10.02
CA SER A 80 -8.59 -0.43 10.75
C SER A 80 -9.01 -1.86 10.36
N SER A 81 -8.95 -2.19 9.07
CA SER A 81 -9.37 -3.51 8.58
C SER A 81 -8.55 -3.98 7.40
N TYR A 82 -8.35 -5.30 7.30
CA TYR A 82 -7.60 -5.86 6.20
C TYR A 82 -7.85 -7.31 5.80
N THR A 83 -7.60 -7.55 4.51
CA THR A 83 -7.42 -8.89 3.91
C THR A 83 -6.14 -8.94 3.08
N PHE A 84 -5.19 -9.79 3.47
CA PHE A 84 -4.00 -10.12 2.67
C PHE A 84 -4.02 -11.56 2.19
N THR A 85 -3.46 -11.80 1.01
CA THR A 85 -3.03 -13.16 0.65
C THR A 85 -1.65 -13.46 1.24
N HIS A 86 -0.66 -12.59 0.99
CA HIS A 86 0.71 -12.74 1.48
C HIS A 86 1.25 -11.45 2.08
N LEU A 87 1.82 -11.58 3.28
CA LEU A 87 2.47 -10.48 3.98
C LEU A 87 3.85 -10.93 4.51
N HIS A 88 4.89 -10.21 4.10
CA HIS A 88 6.28 -10.58 4.34
C HIS A 88 7.12 -9.39 4.84
N ASN A 89 7.90 -9.60 5.90
CA ASN A 89 8.80 -8.61 6.49
C ASN A 89 8.08 -7.30 6.89
N VAL A 90 7.22 -7.37 7.90
CA VAL A 90 6.57 -6.18 8.47
C VAL A 90 7.09 -5.92 9.89
N LYS A 91 7.78 -4.79 10.09
CA LYS A 91 8.43 -4.48 11.37
C LYS A 91 7.46 -4.08 12.49
N LEU A 92 6.31 -3.53 12.14
CA LEU A 92 5.23 -3.21 13.07
C LEU A 92 3.90 -3.13 12.32
N LEU A 93 2.90 -3.85 12.81
CA LEU A 93 1.55 -3.93 12.25
C LEU A 93 0.51 -3.64 13.33
N GLN A 94 -0.14 -2.47 13.25
CA GLN A 94 -1.27 -2.16 14.12
C GLN A 94 -2.57 -2.25 13.33
N THR A 95 -3.50 -3.07 13.83
CA THR A 95 -4.81 -3.28 13.20
C THR A 95 -5.90 -3.54 14.24
N SER A 96 -7.15 -3.19 13.91
CA SER A 96 -8.33 -3.63 14.68
C SER A 96 -8.94 -4.94 14.16
N SER A 97 -8.73 -5.31 12.89
CA SER A 97 -9.26 -6.56 12.33
C SER A 97 -8.39 -7.06 11.17
N TYR A 98 -8.26 -8.38 11.03
CA TYR A 98 -7.41 -8.96 10.02
C TYR A 98 -7.78 -10.35 9.51
N THR A 99 -7.40 -10.60 8.26
CA THR A 99 -7.35 -11.93 7.65
C THR A 99 -6.11 -12.04 6.77
N PHE A 100 -5.33 -13.11 6.92
CA PHE A 100 -4.20 -13.42 6.05
C PHE A 100 -4.18 -14.90 5.67
N THR A 101 -3.67 -15.22 4.48
CA THR A 101 -3.40 -16.61 4.07
C THR A 101 -1.99 -17.03 4.48
N HIS A 102 -0.99 -16.17 4.22
CA HIS A 102 0.40 -16.41 4.57
C HIS A 102 1.03 -15.19 5.23
N LEU A 103 1.72 -15.43 6.35
CA LEU A 103 2.38 -14.41 7.14
C LEU A 103 3.81 -14.86 7.47
N HIS A 104 4.81 -14.03 7.15
CA HIS A 104 6.21 -14.33 7.43
C HIS A 104 6.97 -13.08 7.91
N ASN A 105 7.74 -13.21 8.99
CA ASN A 105 8.52 -12.12 9.59
C ASN A 105 7.70 -10.86 9.88
N VAL A 106 6.67 -11.01 10.72
CA VAL A 106 5.78 -9.90 11.08
C VAL A 106 5.76 -9.73 12.56
N LYS A 107 5.94 -8.47 12.97
CA LYS A 107 5.71 -8.06 14.33
C LYS A 107 4.39 -7.29 14.38
N LEU A 108 3.44 -7.86 15.11
CA LEU A 108 2.18 -7.21 15.50
C LEU A 108 2.47 -6.18 16.60
#